data_AF-A0A2A9FKH4-F1
#
_entry.id   AF-A0A2A9FKH4-F1
#
_cell.length_a   1.000
_cell.length_b   1.000
_cell.length_c   1.000
_cell.angle_alpha   90.00
_cell.angle_beta   90.00
_cell.angle_gamma   90.00
#
_symmetry.space_group_name_H-M   'P 1'
#
loop_
_entity.id
_entity.type
_entity.pdbx_description
1 polymer ?
#
loop_
_entity_poly.entity_id
_entity_poly.type
_entity_poly.pdbx_seq_one_letter_code
_entity_poly.pdbx_strand_id
1 'polypeptide(L)'
;MTPASADTALLDLHGIVARAVDPADGASCTAALDGTLRGLLARFDDARYAPAARALFGLPPAEPGQNLTVRRELAAAAAGHEVHHFRKRVEPKLVEKVAWELLADADRFTRLAMIAPRLAPATTRQPVPADPFAWEVAEHEEQLSRLWSALYAARAELLAVERVISLEAGRVDITTTAVTAAWRWAAARAEAISYTTAFAPGGDTGPDELVALAGWTPALTAAQTSRLTEAAAGGASREQFVAALHGETGLGNAWVEGFFARPASPDSSIESIEQENGSAS
;
A
#
# COMPACT_ATOMS: atom_id res chain seq x y z
N MET A 1 11.74 14.62 16.83
CA MET A 1 13.00 15.26 16.37
C MET A 1 12.75 16.75 16.12
N THR A 2 13.77 17.61 16.21
CA THR A 2 13.67 18.99 15.69
C THR A 2 14.19 19.05 14.25
N PRO A 3 13.67 19.95 13.39
CA PRO A 3 14.07 20.04 11.98
C PRO A 3 15.58 20.25 11.75
N ALA A 4 16.28 20.82 12.74
CA ALA A 4 17.71 21.15 12.67
C ALA A 4 18.67 19.98 12.98
N SER A 5 18.19 18.74 13.12
CA SER A 5 19.01 17.61 13.62
C SER A 5 18.96 16.32 12.82
N ALA A 6 18.13 16.24 11.78
CA ALA A 6 18.08 15.06 10.91
C ALA A 6 19.15 15.18 9.83
N ASP A 7 19.89 14.08 9.62
CA ASP A 7 20.88 13.98 8.54
C ASP A 7 20.17 14.12 7.18
N THR A 8 20.71 14.93 6.28
CA THR A 8 20.16 15.16 4.94
C THR A 8 20.00 13.85 4.17
N ALA A 9 20.91 12.89 4.35
CA ALA A 9 20.81 11.59 3.68
C ALA A 9 19.54 10.80 4.06
N LEU A 10 19.00 11.00 5.27
CA LEU A 10 17.75 10.37 5.69
C LEU A 10 16.52 11.14 5.19
N LEU A 11 16.62 12.47 5.10
CA LEU A 11 15.55 13.30 4.57
C LEU A 11 15.38 13.13 3.05
N ASP A 12 16.47 12.83 2.35
CA ASP A 12 16.51 12.63 0.90
C ASP A 12 16.10 11.20 0.46
N LEU A 13 15.80 10.32 1.41
CA LEU A 13 15.25 9.00 1.08
C LEU A 13 13.93 9.17 0.32
N HIS A 14 13.78 8.47 -0.82
CA HIS A 14 12.61 8.62 -1.69
C HIS A 14 11.30 8.38 -0.96
N GLY A 15 11.24 7.37 -0.08
CA GLY A 15 10.06 7.11 0.74
C GLY A 15 9.74 8.24 1.74
N ILE A 16 10.72 9.04 2.14
CA ILE A 16 10.54 10.19 3.03
C ILE A 16 10.08 11.41 2.24
N VAL A 17 10.78 11.74 1.14
CA VAL A 17 10.42 12.81 0.21
C VAL A 17 8.99 12.63 -0.29
N ALA A 18 8.64 11.42 -0.72
CA ALA A 18 7.30 11.06 -1.18
C ALA A 18 6.20 11.23 -0.11
N ARG A 19 6.56 11.15 1.18
CA ARG A 19 5.65 11.31 2.30
C ARG A 19 5.75 12.70 2.94
N ALA A 20 6.57 13.61 2.43
CA ALA A 20 6.55 15.00 2.86
C ALA A 20 5.27 15.69 2.34
N VAL A 21 4.78 16.69 3.06
CA VAL A 21 3.71 17.57 2.55
C VAL A 21 4.29 18.54 1.53
N ASP A 22 5.51 19.02 1.78
CA ASP A 22 6.32 19.83 0.87
C ASP A 22 7.74 19.25 0.85
N PRO A 23 8.16 18.60 -0.25
CA PRO A 23 9.51 18.05 -0.41
C PRO A 23 10.66 19.05 -0.26
N ALA A 24 10.42 20.34 -0.50
CA ALA A 24 11.42 21.38 -0.37
C ALA A 24 11.56 21.91 1.07
N ASP A 25 10.60 21.59 1.95
CA ASP A 25 10.61 21.97 3.36
C ASP A 25 11.19 20.85 4.24
N GLY A 26 12.38 21.10 4.80
CA GLY A 26 13.05 20.17 5.70
C GLY A 26 12.23 19.80 6.96
N ALA A 27 11.34 20.69 7.44
CA ALA A 27 10.45 20.36 8.56
C ALA A 27 9.38 19.33 8.14
N SER A 28 8.85 19.48 6.94
CA SER A 28 7.93 18.52 6.31
C SER A 28 8.57 17.14 6.13
N CYS A 29 9.79 17.08 5.60
CA CYS A 29 10.55 15.84 5.46
C CYS A 29 10.89 15.21 6.83
N THR A 30 11.21 16.02 7.84
CA THR A 30 11.46 15.54 9.22
C THR A 30 10.21 14.92 9.82
N ALA A 31 9.03 15.52 9.62
CA ALA A 31 7.77 14.97 10.09
C ALA A 31 7.43 13.65 9.38
N ALA A 32 7.70 13.56 8.07
CA ALA A 32 7.54 12.34 7.30
C ALA A 32 8.48 11.21 7.79
N LEU A 33 9.73 11.54 8.11
CA LEU A 33 10.70 10.60 8.70
C LEU A 33 10.23 10.11 10.08
N ASP A 34 9.79 11.01 10.97
CA ASP A 34 9.27 10.65 12.30
C ASP A 34 8.06 9.71 12.19
N GLY A 35 7.12 10.02 11.29
CA GLY A 35 5.95 9.18 11.02
C GLY A 35 6.32 7.81 10.46
N THR A 36 7.29 7.74 9.55
CA THR A 36 7.77 6.49 8.96
C THR A 36 8.43 5.60 10.01
N LEU A 37 9.34 6.16 10.82
CA LEU A 37 9.99 5.43 11.91
C LEU A 37 8.98 4.89 12.92
N ARG A 38 7.97 5.68 13.31
CA ARG A 38 6.89 5.21 14.19
C ARG A 38 6.12 4.04 13.57
N GLY A 39 5.81 4.11 12.29
CA GLY A 39 5.12 3.05 11.56
C GLY A 39 5.92 1.75 11.49
N LEU A 40 7.23 1.85 11.23
CA LEU A 40 8.14 0.70 11.21
C LEU A 40 8.26 0.07 12.61
N LEU A 41 8.48 0.88 13.65
CA LEU A 41 8.62 0.41 15.03
C LEU A 41 7.33 -0.19 15.62
N ALA A 42 6.17 0.25 15.13
CA ALA A 42 4.87 -0.32 15.52
C ALA A 42 4.67 -1.75 14.95
N ARG A 43 5.27 -2.04 13.79
CA ARG A 43 5.19 -3.34 13.11
C ARG A 43 6.51 -4.10 13.12
N PHE A 44 7.37 -3.82 14.10
CA PHE A 44 8.68 -4.45 14.20
C PHE A 44 8.52 -5.97 14.30
N ASP A 45 9.13 -6.68 13.37
CA ASP A 45 8.98 -8.12 13.11
C ASP A 45 9.51 -9.00 14.26
N ASP A 46 10.50 -8.52 14.99
CA ASP A 46 11.07 -9.21 16.15
C ASP A 46 10.32 -8.85 17.43
N ALA A 47 9.31 -9.67 17.76
CA ALA A 47 8.47 -9.48 18.94
C ALA A 47 9.27 -9.40 20.25
N ARG A 48 10.43 -10.09 20.34
CA ARG A 48 11.28 -10.08 21.52
C ARG A 48 11.95 -8.73 21.73
N TYR A 49 12.42 -8.09 20.65
CA TYR A 49 13.11 -6.80 20.74
C TYR A 49 12.25 -5.58 20.41
N ALA A 50 11.01 -5.75 19.94
CA ALA A 50 10.13 -4.65 19.58
C ALA A 50 9.94 -3.60 20.69
N PRO A 51 9.75 -3.96 21.98
CA PRO A 51 9.66 -2.97 23.06
C PRO A 51 10.98 -2.22 23.30
N ALA A 52 12.12 -2.90 23.14
CA ALA A 52 13.44 -2.30 23.30
C ALA A 52 13.78 -1.34 22.16
N ALA A 53 13.43 -1.70 20.92
CA ALA A 53 13.55 -0.83 19.76
C ALA A 53 12.68 0.42 19.93
N ARG A 54 11.40 0.28 20.32
CA ARG A 54 10.51 1.41 20.61
C ARG A 54 11.09 2.36 21.68
N ALA A 55 11.57 1.81 22.80
CA ALA A 55 12.19 2.59 23.86
C ALA A 55 13.41 3.40 23.37
N LEU A 56 14.29 2.78 22.57
CA LEU A 56 15.48 3.44 22.02
C LEU A 56 15.12 4.67 21.17
N PHE A 57 14.02 4.60 20.43
CA PHE A 57 13.53 5.70 19.59
C PHE A 57 12.54 6.65 20.30
N GLY A 58 12.37 6.53 21.61
CA GLY A 58 11.53 7.45 22.40
C GLY A 58 10.03 7.18 22.30
N LEU A 59 9.66 5.94 21.99
CA LEU A 59 8.28 5.44 22.02
C LEU A 59 8.08 4.54 23.25
N PRO A 60 6.82 4.35 23.70
CA PRO A 60 6.51 3.53 24.88
C PRO A 60 7.22 2.17 24.84
N PRO A 61 7.97 1.81 25.91
CA PRO A 61 7.89 2.36 27.29
C PRO A 61 8.69 3.65 27.57
N ALA A 62 9.44 4.19 26.61
CA ALA A 62 10.06 5.51 26.76
C ALA A 62 9.08 6.64 26.45
N GLU A 63 9.38 7.83 26.94
CA GLU A 63 8.59 9.05 26.67
C GLU A 63 9.32 9.97 25.68
N PRO A 64 8.56 10.73 24.86
CA PRO A 64 9.14 11.77 24.01
C PRO A 64 9.96 12.77 24.83
N GLY A 65 11.14 13.15 24.32
CA GLY A 65 12.02 14.13 24.98
C GLY A 65 12.99 13.54 26.00
N GLN A 66 12.89 12.25 26.33
CA GLN A 66 13.89 11.58 27.18
C GLN A 66 15.25 11.48 26.48
N ASN A 67 16.32 11.69 27.25
CA ASN A 67 17.68 11.60 26.75
C ASN A 67 18.06 10.16 26.37
N LEU A 68 19.16 10.00 25.64
CA LEU A 68 19.60 8.67 25.15
C LEU A 68 19.96 7.70 26.29
N THR A 69 20.46 8.20 27.42
CA THR A 69 20.81 7.37 28.58
C THR A 69 19.59 6.69 29.15
N VAL A 70 18.53 7.46 29.43
CA VAL A 70 17.25 6.93 29.94
C VAL A 70 16.62 5.94 28.95
N ARG A 71 16.63 6.28 27.66
CA ARG A 71 16.11 5.38 26.62
C ARG A 71 16.87 4.05 26.54
N ARG A 72 18.19 4.07 26.70
CA ARG A 72 19.02 2.85 26.72
C ARG A 72 18.75 1.98 27.94
N GLU A 73 18.54 2.58 29.11
CA GLU A 73 18.19 1.85 30.33
C GLU A 73 16.84 1.12 30.17
N LEU A 74 15.83 1.83 29.67
CA LEU A 74 14.51 1.27 29.39
C LEU A 74 14.57 0.17 28.32
N ALA A 75 15.34 0.39 27.25
CA ALA A 75 15.50 -0.60 26.19
C ALA A 75 16.23 -1.86 26.66
N ALA A 76 17.29 -1.71 27.47
CA ALA A 76 18.03 -2.83 28.06
C ALA A 76 17.14 -3.66 28.99
N ALA A 77 16.37 -2.99 29.86
CA ALA A 77 15.40 -3.65 30.74
C ALA A 77 14.33 -4.40 29.94
N ALA A 78 13.78 -3.79 28.90
CA ALA A 78 12.78 -4.41 28.03
C ALA A 78 13.31 -5.61 27.25
N ALA A 79 14.61 -5.65 26.93
CA ALA A 79 15.27 -6.76 26.26
C ALA A 79 15.79 -7.85 27.23
N GLY A 80 15.69 -7.64 28.55
CA GLY A 80 16.22 -8.55 29.57
C GLY A 80 17.75 -8.56 29.65
N HIS A 81 18.41 -7.45 29.34
CA HIS A 81 19.88 -7.33 29.34
C HIS A 81 20.36 -6.22 30.27
N GLU A 82 21.59 -6.37 30.78
CA GLU A 82 22.31 -5.29 31.43
C GLU A 82 22.71 -4.21 30.40
N VAL A 83 22.71 -2.94 30.81
CA VAL A 83 22.84 -1.76 29.93
C VAL A 83 24.12 -1.78 29.09
N HIS A 84 25.25 -2.15 29.69
CA HIS A 84 26.53 -2.24 28.98
C HIS A 84 26.54 -3.39 27.97
N HIS A 85 25.95 -4.55 28.27
CA HIS A 85 25.73 -5.62 27.28
C HIS A 85 24.82 -5.16 26.14
N PHE A 86 23.69 -4.52 26.46
CA PHE A 86 22.75 -4.00 25.48
C PHE A 86 23.44 -3.03 24.52
N ARG A 87 24.13 -2.02 25.05
CA ARG A 87 24.85 -1.01 24.25
C ARG A 87 25.91 -1.61 23.34
N LYS A 88 26.64 -2.65 23.78
CA LYS A 88 27.74 -3.25 23.00
C LYS A 88 27.28 -4.32 22.00
N ARG A 89 26.18 -5.03 22.26
CA ARG A 89 25.84 -6.25 21.51
C ARG A 89 24.45 -6.23 20.87
N VAL A 90 23.50 -5.51 21.46
CA VAL A 90 22.08 -5.53 21.06
C VAL A 90 21.73 -4.26 20.30
N GLU A 91 22.03 -3.10 20.87
CA GLU A 91 21.72 -1.78 20.28
C GLU A 91 22.24 -1.63 18.83
N PRO A 92 23.50 -1.99 18.49
CA PRO A 92 23.98 -1.85 17.11
C PRO A 92 23.17 -2.69 16.12
N LYS A 93 22.80 -3.92 16.50
CA LYS A 93 22.00 -4.83 15.66
C LYS A 93 20.57 -4.31 15.47
N LEU A 94 19.99 -3.72 16.51
CA LEU A 94 18.65 -3.13 16.42
C LEU A 94 18.65 -1.90 15.52
N VAL A 95 19.66 -1.02 15.65
CA VAL A 95 19.80 0.15 14.77
C VAL A 95 20.01 -0.29 13.32
N GLU A 96 20.88 -1.28 13.09
CA GLU A 96 21.11 -1.84 11.75
C GLU A 96 19.83 -2.43 11.14
N LYS A 97 19.04 -3.18 11.92
CA LYS A 97 17.77 -3.74 11.45
C LYS A 97 16.76 -2.65 11.10
N VAL A 98 16.63 -1.61 11.92
CA VAL A 98 15.76 -0.46 11.63
C VAL A 98 16.23 0.29 10.38
N ALA A 99 17.54 0.43 10.19
CA ALA A 99 18.10 1.04 8.99
C ALA A 99 17.79 0.22 7.72
N TRP A 100 17.90 -1.11 7.79
CA TRP A 100 17.51 -2.00 6.70
C TRP A 100 16.02 -1.92 6.37
N GLU A 101 15.15 -1.89 7.38
CA GLU A 101 13.71 -1.72 7.16
C GLU A 101 13.37 -0.35 6.57
N LEU A 102 14.07 0.71 6.99
CA LEU A 102 13.91 2.05 6.43
C LEU A 102 14.37 2.11 4.97
N LEU A 103 15.48 1.45 4.63
CA LEU A 103 15.96 1.34 3.27
C LEU A 103 15.01 0.51 2.41
N ALA A 104 14.54 -0.65 2.91
CA ALA A 104 13.57 -1.48 2.22
C ALA A 104 12.25 -0.75 1.99
N ASP A 105 11.80 0.06 2.95
CA ASP A 105 10.64 0.94 2.81
C ASP A 105 10.88 2.03 1.75
N ALA A 106 12.05 2.68 1.74
CA ALA A 106 12.41 3.63 0.69
C ALA A 106 12.43 2.96 -0.70
N ASP A 107 12.99 1.75 -0.81
CA ASP A 107 13.01 0.97 -2.04
C ASP A 107 11.62 0.54 -2.50
N ARG A 108 10.64 0.40 -1.59
CA ARG A 108 9.24 0.14 -1.98
C ARG A 108 8.66 1.35 -2.70
N PHE A 109 9.06 2.57 -2.34
CA PHE A 109 8.64 3.79 -3.04
C PHE A 109 9.36 3.97 -4.37
N THR A 110 10.60 3.48 -4.49
CA THR A 110 11.29 3.36 -5.78
C THR A 110 10.66 2.31 -6.69
N ARG A 111 9.99 1.30 -6.12
CA ARG A 111 9.30 0.20 -6.84
C ARG A 111 7.80 0.42 -7.05
N LEU A 112 7.17 1.32 -6.31
CA LEU A 112 5.77 1.69 -6.51
C LEU A 112 5.71 2.76 -7.59
N ALA A 113 5.34 2.32 -8.78
CA ALA A 113 5.14 3.12 -9.96
C ALA A 113 4.40 4.46 -9.74
N MET A 114 3.41 4.49 -8.86
CA MET A 114 2.64 5.69 -8.54
C MET A 114 2.18 5.74 -7.08
N ILE A 115 2.15 6.96 -6.53
CA ILE A 115 1.65 7.29 -5.20
C ILE A 115 0.41 8.14 -5.36
N ALA A 116 -0.62 7.87 -4.56
CA ALA A 116 -1.81 8.69 -4.55
C ALA A 116 -1.46 10.15 -4.23
N PRO A 117 -1.92 11.13 -5.03
CA PRO A 117 -1.77 12.54 -4.70
C PRO A 117 -2.35 12.82 -3.32
N ARG A 118 -1.63 13.61 -2.53
CA ARG A 118 -2.18 14.12 -1.28
C ARG A 118 -3.19 15.21 -1.57
N LEU A 119 -4.41 15.01 -1.09
CA LEU A 119 -5.46 16.03 -1.16
C LEU A 119 -5.26 17.02 -0.01
N ALA A 120 -4.89 18.25 -0.34
CA ALA A 120 -4.91 19.36 0.63
C ALA A 120 -6.34 19.92 0.73
N PRO A 121 -6.83 20.29 1.92
CA PRO A 121 -8.11 20.97 2.05
C PRO A 121 -8.13 22.27 1.25
N ALA A 122 -9.02 22.37 0.26
CA ALA A 122 -9.23 23.60 -0.49
C ALA A 122 -10.11 24.55 0.34
N THR A 123 -9.55 25.69 0.77
CA THR A 123 -10.29 26.77 1.46
C THR A 123 -10.84 27.82 0.49
N THR A 124 -10.41 27.76 -0.78
CA THR A 124 -10.83 28.64 -1.86
C THR A 124 -10.96 27.85 -3.16
N ARG A 125 -11.72 28.39 -4.13
CA ARG A 125 -11.76 27.83 -5.48
C ARG A 125 -10.39 28.03 -6.14
N GLN A 126 -9.82 26.98 -6.71
CA GLN A 126 -8.61 27.05 -7.54
C GLN A 126 -8.97 27.58 -8.93
N PRO A 127 -8.55 28.79 -9.33
CA PRO A 127 -8.74 29.26 -10.69
C PRO A 127 -7.74 28.54 -11.62
N VAL A 128 -8.21 28.06 -12.77
CA VAL A 128 -7.34 27.61 -13.86
C VAL A 128 -7.12 28.80 -14.80
N PRO A 129 -5.89 29.32 -14.95
CA PRO A 129 -5.60 30.39 -15.90
C PRO A 129 -6.00 29.99 -17.32
N ALA A 130 -6.50 30.94 -18.11
CA ALA A 130 -6.79 30.75 -19.54
C ALA A 130 -5.49 30.81 -20.36
N ASP A 131 -4.54 29.94 -20.01
CA ASP A 131 -3.23 29.76 -20.64
C ASP A 131 -3.13 28.29 -21.09
N PRO A 132 -2.74 28.00 -22.34
CA PRO A 132 -2.68 26.63 -22.86
C PRO A 132 -1.85 25.66 -21.99
N PHE A 133 -0.75 26.10 -21.40
CA PHE A 133 0.07 25.25 -20.53
C PHE A 133 -0.57 25.01 -19.16
N ALA A 134 -1.26 26.02 -18.63
CA ALA A 134 -2.03 25.88 -17.39
C ALA A 134 -3.22 24.91 -17.55
N TRP A 135 -3.79 24.82 -18.76
CA TRP A 135 -4.82 23.83 -19.07
C TRP A 135 -4.31 22.39 -19.02
N GLU A 136 -3.15 22.11 -19.61
CA GLU A 136 -2.55 20.77 -19.63
C GLU A 136 -2.26 20.24 -18.21
N VAL A 137 -1.78 21.11 -17.32
CA VAL A 137 -1.54 20.76 -15.90
C VAL A 137 -2.86 20.43 -15.19
N ALA A 138 -3.90 21.24 -15.41
CA ALA A 138 -5.20 21.00 -14.82
C ALA A 138 -5.86 19.72 -15.35
N GLU A 139 -5.71 19.44 -16.65
CA GLU A 139 -6.20 18.22 -17.29
C GLU A 139 -5.48 16.97 -16.75
N HIS A 140 -4.17 17.04 -16.54
CA HIS A 140 -3.42 15.96 -15.93
C HIS A 140 -3.86 15.72 -14.47
N GLU A 141 -4.01 16.78 -13.67
CA GLU A 141 -4.48 16.68 -12.29
C GLU A 141 -5.90 16.10 -12.19
N GLU A 142 -6.79 16.51 -13.11
CA GLU A 142 -8.14 15.97 -13.24
C GLU A 142 -8.09 14.46 -13.54
N GLN A 143 -7.31 14.05 -14.54
CA GLN A 143 -7.24 12.64 -14.94
C GLN A 143 -6.57 11.77 -13.86
N LEU A 144 -5.55 12.29 -13.19
CA LEU A 144 -4.92 11.62 -12.06
C LEU A 144 -5.90 11.45 -10.89
N SER A 145 -6.72 12.47 -10.61
CA SER A 145 -7.77 12.41 -9.58
C SER A 145 -8.86 11.40 -9.92
N ARG A 146 -9.29 11.32 -11.19
CA ARG A 146 -10.22 10.29 -11.67
C ARG A 146 -9.67 8.88 -11.50
N LEU A 147 -8.42 8.67 -11.91
CA LEU A 147 -7.74 7.38 -11.76
C LEU A 147 -7.71 6.94 -10.30
N TRP A 148 -7.23 7.78 -9.38
CA TRP A 148 -7.15 7.43 -7.97
C TRP A 148 -8.52 7.24 -7.32
N SER A 149 -9.51 8.04 -7.70
CA SER A 149 -10.90 7.84 -7.27
C SER A 149 -11.41 6.45 -7.67
N ALA A 150 -11.17 6.04 -8.92
CA ALA A 150 -11.59 4.74 -9.41
C ALA A 150 -10.84 3.58 -8.72
N LEU A 151 -9.52 3.72 -8.50
CA LEU A 151 -8.72 2.73 -7.77
C LEU A 151 -9.20 2.55 -6.33
N TYR A 152 -9.50 3.64 -5.61
CA TYR A 152 -10.02 3.56 -4.25
C TYR A 152 -11.44 2.97 -4.20
N ALA A 153 -12.29 3.29 -5.18
CA ALA A 153 -13.60 2.67 -5.31
C ALA A 153 -13.50 1.16 -5.54
N ALA A 154 -12.61 0.71 -6.44
CA ALA A 154 -12.34 -0.71 -6.67
C ALA A 154 -11.82 -1.40 -5.40
N ARG A 155 -10.87 -0.77 -4.70
CA ARG A 155 -10.34 -1.28 -3.43
C ARG A 155 -11.41 -1.45 -2.37
N ALA A 156 -12.30 -0.46 -2.22
CA ALA A 156 -13.38 -0.51 -1.25
C ALA A 156 -14.32 -1.70 -1.51
N GLU A 157 -14.68 -1.96 -2.77
CA GLU A 157 -15.55 -3.09 -3.11
C GLU A 157 -14.84 -4.44 -2.98
N LEU A 158 -13.55 -4.54 -3.32
CA LEU A 158 -12.77 -5.77 -3.07
C LEU A 158 -12.69 -6.09 -1.57
N LEU A 159 -12.46 -5.08 -0.73
CA LEU A 159 -12.51 -5.25 0.73
C LEU A 159 -13.92 -5.60 1.22
N ALA A 160 -14.97 -5.11 0.55
CA ALA A 160 -16.34 -5.50 0.87
C ALA A 160 -16.59 -6.98 0.57
N VAL A 161 -16.05 -7.52 -0.53
CA VAL A 161 -16.10 -8.95 -0.85
C VAL A 161 -15.41 -9.78 0.23
N GLU A 162 -14.17 -9.44 0.58
CA GLU A 162 -13.42 -10.12 1.64
C GLU A 162 -14.14 -10.07 2.98
N ARG A 163 -14.75 -8.93 3.31
CA ARG A 163 -15.54 -8.79 4.54
C ARG A 163 -16.76 -9.72 4.55
N VAL A 164 -17.51 -9.83 3.45
CA VAL A 164 -18.69 -10.73 3.42
C VAL A 164 -18.29 -12.20 3.42
N ILE A 165 -17.16 -12.56 2.81
CA ILE A 165 -16.59 -13.91 2.89
C ILE A 165 -16.17 -14.24 4.32
N SER A 166 -15.43 -13.33 4.98
CA SER A 166 -14.98 -13.52 6.36
C SER A 166 -16.12 -13.60 7.37
N LEU A 167 -17.28 -13.01 7.07
CA LEU A 167 -18.50 -13.12 7.88
C LEU A 167 -19.35 -14.35 7.52
N GLU A 168 -18.85 -15.23 6.65
CA GLU A 168 -19.56 -16.44 6.20
C GLU A 168 -20.96 -16.12 5.64
N ALA A 169 -21.08 -15.00 4.92
CA ALA A 169 -22.34 -14.59 4.32
C ALA A 169 -22.84 -15.62 3.28
N GLY A 170 -24.14 -15.56 2.98
CA GLY A 170 -24.73 -16.45 1.98
C GLY A 170 -24.13 -16.23 0.58
N ARG A 171 -24.13 -17.29 -0.25
CA ARG A 171 -23.59 -17.23 -1.62
C ARG A 171 -24.17 -16.07 -2.44
N VAL A 172 -25.46 -15.78 -2.29
CA VAL A 172 -26.14 -14.68 -3.00
C VAL A 172 -25.55 -13.31 -2.64
N ASP A 173 -25.23 -13.07 -1.36
CA ASP A 173 -24.64 -11.81 -0.90
C ASP A 173 -23.21 -11.66 -1.40
N ILE A 174 -22.42 -12.74 -1.33
CA ILE A 174 -21.06 -12.79 -1.86
C ILE A 174 -21.08 -12.52 -3.37
N THR A 175 -21.94 -13.20 -4.14
CA THR A 175 -22.07 -12.99 -5.58
C THR A 175 -22.47 -11.55 -5.91
N THR A 176 -23.45 -10.98 -5.19
CA THR A 176 -23.91 -9.61 -5.44
C THR A 176 -22.79 -8.59 -5.19
N THR A 177 -22.02 -8.78 -4.11
CA THR A 177 -20.88 -7.93 -3.76
C THR A 177 -19.74 -8.11 -4.76
N ALA A 178 -19.43 -9.34 -5.15
CA ALA A 178 -18.39 -9.66 -6.13
C ALA A 178 -18.68 -9.04 -7.50
N VAL A 179 -19.94 -9.04 -7.95
CA VAL A 179 -20.34 -8.38 -9.20
C VAL A 179 -20.13 -6.86 -9.14
N THR A 180 -20.42 -6.22 -8.00
CA THR A 180 -20.13 -4.79 -7.81
C THR A 180 -18.62 -4.53 -7.81
N ALA A 181 -17.83 -5.40 -7.20
CA ALA A 181 -16.37 -5.32 -7.24
C ALA A 181 -15.83 -5.49 -8.68
N ALA A 182 -16.38 -6.40 -9.48
CA ALA A 182 -16.02 -6.57 -10.89
C ALA A 182 -16.25 -5.28 -11.68
N TRP A 183 -17.40 -4.63 -11.49
CA TRP A 183 -17.72 -3.36 -12.13
C TRP A 183 -16.72 -2.26 -11.75
N ARG A 184 -16.45 -2.08 -10.44
CA ARG A 184 -15.50 -1.04 -10.00
C ARG A 184 -14.07 -1.32 -10.45
N TRP A 185 -13.64 -2.58 -10.41
CA TRP A 185 -12.33 -2.98 -10.92
C TRP A 185 -12.20 -2.69 -12.42
N ALA A 186 -13.21 -3.05 -13.21
CA ALA A 186 -13.23 -2.80 -14.64
C ALA A 186 -13.23 -1.29 -14.99
N ALA A 187 -13.99 -0.50 -14.23
CA ALA A 187 -13.99 0.96 -14.37
C ALA A 187 -12.61 1.56 -14.01
N ALA A 188 -11.97 1.08 -12.94
CA ALA A 188 -10.62 1.50 -12.57
C ALA A 188 -9.59 1.14 -13.64
N ARG A 189 -9.71 -0.03 -14.26
CA ARG A 189 -8.86 -0.43 -15.38
C ARG A 189 -9.08 0.45 -16.62
N ALA A 190 -10.32 0.82 -16.93
CA ALA A 190 -10.63 1.75 -18.03
C ALA A 190 -9.98 3.13 -17.80
N GLU A 191 -10.06 3.66 -16.57
CA GLU A 191 -9.39 4.91 -16.21
C GLU A 191 -7.86 4.79 -16.26
N ALA A 192 -7.31 3.65 -15.84
CA ALA A 192 -5.88 3.38 -15.93
C ALA A 192 -5.39 3.37 -17.39
N ILE A 193 -6.13 2.71 -18.30
CA ILE A 193 -5.83 2.74 -19.74
C ILE A 193 -5.87 4.17 -20.28
N SER A 194 -6.93 4.92 -19.94
CA SER A 194 -7.08 6.31 -20.38
C SER A 194 -5.90 7.17 -19.91
N TYR A 195 -5.54 7.06 -18.63
CA TYR A 195 -4.41 7.78 -18.04
C TYR A 195 -3.07 7.40 -18.67
N THR A 196 -2.74 6.11 -18.78
CA THR A 196 -1.43 5.70 -19.33
C THR A 196 -1.30 6.04 -20.80
N THR A 197 -2.40 6.00 -21.56
CA THR A 197 -2.40 6.38 -22.97
C THR A 197 -2.16 7.88 -23.16
N ALA A 198 -2.76 8.72 -22.31
CA ALA A 198 -2.66 10.17 -22.43
C ALA A 198 -1.39 10.75 -21.79
N PHE A 199 -1.01 10.28 -20.60
CA PHE A 199 -0.03 10.96 -19.74
C PHE A 199 1.21 10.12 -19.38
N ALA A 200 1.22 8.82 -19.70
CA ALA A 200 2.40 7.97 -19.51
C ALA A 200 2.70 7.07 -20.73
N PRO A 201 2.71 7.61 -21.98
CA PRO A 201 2.99 6.80 -23.15
C PRO A 201 4.43 6.27 -23.09
N GLY A 202 4.59 4.94 -23.01
CA GLY A 202 5.89 4.28 -22.92
C GLY A 202 6.54 4.31 -21.54
N GLY A 203 5.78 4.65 -20.48
CA GLY A 203 6.24 4.46 -19.11
C GLY A 203 6.37 2.99 -18.74
N ASP A 204 7.19 2.69 -17.73
CA ASP A 204 7.40 1.31 -17.24
C ASP A 204 6.12 0.72 -16.61
N THR A 205 5.14 1.56 -16.28
CA THR A 205 3.92 1.17 -15.57
C THR A 205 2.74 0.94 -16.50
N GLY A 206 2.35 -0.32 -16.64
CA GLY A 206 1.16 -0.70 -17.39
C GLY A 206 -0.16 -0.46 -16.62
N PRO A 207 -1.31 -0.42 -17.33
CA PRO A 207 -2.64 -0.31 -16.69
C PRO A 207 -2.91 -1.42 -15.66
N ASP A 208 -2.40 -2.62 -15.92
CA ASP A 208 -2.59 -3.78 -15.06
C ASP A 208 -1.80 -3.64 -13.73
N GLU A 209 -0.64 -2.97 -13.75
CA GLU A 209 0.12 -2.67 -12.53
C GLU A 209 -0.59 -1.62 -11.68
N LEU A 210 -1.20 -0.61 -12.32
CA LEU A 210 -1.99 0.40 -11.62
C LEU A 210 -3.23 -0.20 -10.97
N VAL A 211 -3.99 -1.03 -11.70
CA VAL A 211 -5.21 -1.64 -11.15
C VAL A 211 -4.89 -2.64 -10.03
N ALA A 212 -3.71 -3.28 -10.06
CA ALA A 212 -3.25 -4.16 -8.98
C ALA A 212 -3.11 -3.44 -7.63
N LEU A 213 -2.96 -2.12 -7.60
CA LEU A 213 -2.96 -1.32 -6.36
C LEU A 213 -4.31 -1.39 -5.62
N ALA A 214 -5.40 -1.70 -6.33
CA ALA A 214 -6.73 -1.85 -5.73
C ALA A 214 -6.81 -3.07 -4.78
N GLY A 215 -6.05 -4.13 -5.05
CA GLY A 215 -6.04 -5.35 -4.25
C GLY A 215 -5.94 -6.60 -5.10
N TRP A 216 -5.98 -7.76 -4.43
CA TRP A 216 -6.01 -9.05 -5.10
C TRP A 216 -7.33 -9.24 -5.85
N THR A 217 -7.26 -9.86 -7.03
CA THR A 217 -8.43 -10.27 -7.81
C THR A 217 -8.23 -11.69 -8.35
N PRO A 218 -9.32 -12.40 -8.67
CA PRO A 218 -9.28 -13.65 -9.41
C PRO A 218 -8.43 -13.57 -10.68
N ALA A 219 -7.76 -14.67 -11.01
CA ALA A 219 -7.01 -14.77 -12.25
C ALA A 219 -7.97 -14.74 -13.46
N LEU A 220 -7.78 -13.78 -14.35
CA LEU A 220 -8.54 -13.61 -15.58
C LEU A 220 -7.62 -13.76 -16.79
N THR A 221 -8.13 -14.33 -17.87
CA THR A 221 -7.46 -14.29 -19.17
C THR A 221 -7.50 -12.87 -19.75
N ALA A 222 -6.56 -12.53 -20.64
CA ALA A 222 -6.55 -11.22 -21.31
C ALA A 222 -7.88 -10.88 -22.01
N ALA A 223 -8.53 -11.88 -22.62
CA ALA A 223 -9.83 -11.70 -23.27
C ALA A 223 -10.94 -11.36 -22.24
N GLN A 224 -10.99 -12.07 -21.11
CA GLN A 224 -11.95 -11.79 -20.03
C GLN A 224 -11.74 -10.39 -19.45
N THR A 225 -10.47 -10.02 -19.22
CA THR A 225 -10.08 -8.69 -18.76
C THR A 225 -10.51 -7.59 -19.73
N SER A 226 -10.28 -7.77 -21.04
CA SER A 226 -10.72 -6.81 -22.07
C SER A 226 -12.23 -6.61 -22.03
N ARG A 227 -13.00 -7.70 -22.00
CA ARG A 227 -14.47 -7.64 -22.00
C ARG A 227 -15.06 -6.97 -20.76
N LEU A 228 -14.51 -7.25 -19.58
CA LEU A 228 -14.91 -6.54 -18.36
C LEU A 228 -14.65 -5.04 -18.51
N THR A 229 -13.46 -4.67 -18.99
CA THR A 229 -13.08 -3.27 -19.19
C THR A 229 -14.02 -2.57 -20.17
N GLU A 230 -14.32 -3.20 -21.31
CA GLU A 230 -15.25 -2.69 -22.32
C GLU A 230 -16.67 -2.51 -21.76
N ALA A 231 -17.15 -3.45 -20.95
CA ALA A 231 -18.46 -3.36 -20.31
C ALA A 231 -18.59 -2.21 -19.29
N ALA A 232 -17.47 -1.74 -18.73
CA ALA A 232 -17.43 -0.65 -17.74
C ALA A 232 -16.97 0.70 -18.32
N ALA A 233 -16.54 0.73 -19.58
CA ALA A 233 -16.01 1.92 -20.22
C ALA A 233 -17.08 3.01 -20.42
N GLY A 234 -16.64 4.27 -20.56
CA GLY A 234 -17.52 5.40 -20.89
C GLY A 234 -18.49 5.80 -19.77
N GLY A 235 -18.19 5.48 -18.51
CA GLY A 235 -19.04 5.84 -17.37
C GLY A 235 -20.28 4.97 -17.22
N ALA A 236 -20.23 3.72 -17.68
CA ALA A 236 -21.33 2.77 -17.56
C ALA A 236 -21.79 2.59 -16.10
N SER A 237 -23.10 2.61 -15.87
CA SER A 237 -23.68 2.31 -14.57
C SER A 237 -23.49 0.83 -14.22
N ARG A 238 -23.64 0.50 -12.94
CA ARG A 238 -23.60 -0.89 -12.48
C ARG A 238 -24.63 -1.76 -13.21
N GLU A 239 -25.83 -1.24 -13.42
CA GLU A 239 -26.93 -1.94 -14.10
C GLU A 239 -26.60 -2.20 -15.57
N GLN A 240 -25.99 -1.22 -16.25
CA GLN A 240 -25.54 -1.37 -17.63
C GLN A 240 -24.42 -2.43 -17.74
N PHE A 241 -23.46 -2.39 -16.82
CA PHE A 241 -22.40 -3.39 -16.72
C PHE A 241 -22.96 -4.79 -16.50
N VAL A 242 -23.89 -4.95 -15.56
CA VAL A 242 -24.55 -6.25 -15.28
C VAL A 242 -25.35 -6.74 -16.48
N ALA A 243 -26.03 -5.84 -17.20
CA ALA A 243 -26.76 -6.18 -18.41
C ALA A 243 -25.82 -6.66 -19.52
N ALA A 244 -24.66 -6.02 -19.69
CA ALA A 244 -23.64 -6.44 -20.65
C ALA A 244 -23.07 -7.83 -20.32
N LEU A 245 -22.89 -8.14 -19.03
CA LEU A 245 -22.39 -9.44 -18.58
C LEU A 245 -23.44 -10.57 -18.59
N HIS A 246 -24.73 -10.25 -18.72
CA HIS A 246 -25.79 -11.26 -18.69
C HIS A 246 -25.68 -12.29 -19.84
N GLY A 247 -25.08 -11.89 -20.97
CA GLY A 247 -24.76 -12.78 -22.09
C GLY A 247 -23.47 -13.59 -21.91
N GLU A 248 -22.71 -13.34 -20.84
CA GLU A 248 -21.36 -13.86 -20.60
C GLU A 248 -21.25 -14.61 -19.28
N THR A 249 -22.08 -15.63 -19.10
CA THR A 249 -22.13 -16.43 -17.86
C THR A 249 -20.77 -17.01 -17.46
N GLY A 250 -19.93 -17.39 -18.42
CA GLY A 250 -18.56 -17.86 -18.16
C GLY A 250 -17.64 -16.80 -17.55
N LEU A 251 -17.84 -15.53 -17.88
CA LEU A 251 -17.04 -14.41 -17.35
C LEU A 251 -17.45 -14.08 -15.91
N GLY A 252 -18.75 -13.98 -15.65
CA GLY A 252 -19.29 -13.78 -14.30
C GLY A 252 -18.89 -14.92 -13.36
N ASN A 253 -18.95 -16.16 -13.82
CA ASN A 253 -18.54 -17.33 -13.04
C ASN A 253 -17.03 -17.32 -12.75
N ALA A 254 -16.17 -17.01 -13.72
CA ALA A 254 -14.73 -16.99 -13.49
C ALA A 254 -14.33 -15.98 -12.39
N TRP A 255 -14.96 -14.81 -12.39
CA TRP A 255 -14.75 -13.81 -11.34
C TRP A 255 -15.28 -14.28 -9.98
N VAL A 256 -16.55 -14.68 -9.91
CA VAL A 256 -17.20 -15.04 -8.64
C VAL A 256 -16.59 -16.29 -8.02
N GLU A 257 -16.37 -17.34 -8.80
CA GLU A 257 -15.78 -18.60 -8.33
C GLU A 257 -14.33 -18.42 -7.87
N GLY A 258 -13.60 -17.45 -8.44
CA GLY A 258 -12.25 -17.13 -7.99
C GLY A 258 -12.17 -16.68 -6.52
N PHE A 259 -13.19 -16.02 -6.00
CA PHE A 259 -13.27 -15.66 -4.58
C PHE A 259 -13.66 -16.83 -3.66
N PHE A 260 -14.34 -17.84 -4.21
CA PHE A 260 -14.66 -19.06 -3.47
C PHE A 260 -13.50 -20.07 -3.48
N ALA A 261 -12.63 -19.99 -4.49
CA ALA A 261 -11.41 -20.77 -4.54
C ALA A 261 -10.45 -20.25 -3.46
N ARG A 262 -10.28 -21.03 -2.37
CA ARG A 262 -9.35 -20.70 -1.29
C ARG A 262 -7.96 -20.46 -1.91
N PRO A 263 -7.35 -19.28 -1.73
CA PRO A 263 -5.98 -19.08 -2.18
C PRO A 263 -5.09 -20.10 -1.44
N ALA A 264 -4.18 -20.75 -2.16
CA ALA A 264 -3.22 -21.65 -1.54
C ALA A 264 -2.49 -20.89 -0.43
N SER A 265 -2.59 -21.37 0.82
CA SER A 265 -1.81 -20.81 1.91
C SER A 265 -0.33 -20.87 1.53
N PRO A 266 0.44 -19.78 1.68
CA PRO A 266 1.88 -19.78 1.43
C PRO A 266 2.69 -20.68 2.38
N ASP A 267 2.05 -21.42 3.30
CA ASP A 267 2.68 -22.23 4.35
C ASP A 267 2.73 -23.74 4.10
N SER A 268 2.23 -24.26 2.97
CA SER A 268 2.26 -25.72 2.73
C SER A 268 3.64 -26.27 2.34
N SER A 269 4.63 -25.42 2.10
CA SER A 269 6.01 -25.81 1.75
C SER A 269 6.93 -25.99 2.96
N ILE A 270 6.52 -25.63 4.18
CA ILE A 270 7.36 -25.80 5.38
C ILE A 270 7.15 -27.18 6.03
N GLU A 271 5.95 -27.77 5.97
CA GLU A 271 5.70 -29.10 6.54
C GLU A 271 6.33 -30.26 5.73
N SER A 272 6.70 -30.03 4.46
CA SER A 272 7.30 -31.07 3.63
C SER A 272 8.81 -31.29 3.89
N ILE A 273 9.49 -30.35 4.55
CA ILE A 273 10.94 -30.45 4.82
C ILE A 273 11.23 -31.20 6.13
N GLU A 274 10.27 -31.26 7.07
CA GLU A 274 10.48 -31.98 8.33
C GLU A 274 10.20 -33.49 8.27
N GLN A 275 9.58 -34.00 7.20
CA GLN A 275 9.34 -35.45 7.05
C GLN A 275 10.50 -36.23 6.39
N GLU A 276 11.43 -35.59 5.67
CA GLU A 276 12.55 -36.31 5.04
C GLU A 276 13.78 -36.54 5.95
N ASN A 277 13.90 -35.84 7.08
CA ASN A 277 15.06 -35.98 7.98
C ASN A 277 14.84 -36.96 9.16
N GLY A 278 13.69 -37.63 9.21
CA GLY A 278 13.31 -38.54 10.29
C GLY A 278 13.46 -40.04 9.98
N SER A 279 14.24 -40.43 8.97
CA SER A 279 14.47 -41.84 8.65
C SER A 279 15.88 -42.10 8.12
N ALA A 280 16.85 -42.06 9.03
CA ALA A 280 18.07 -42.86 8.91
C ALA A 280 18.43 -43.37 10.30
N SER A 281 18.20 -44.67 10.50
CA SER A 281 18.75 -45.47 11.61
C SER A 281 20.25 -45.68 11.46
#